data_AF-A0A9C7QES9-F1
#
_entry.id   AF-A0A9C7QES9-F1
#
_cell.length_a   1.000
_cell.length_b   1.000
_cell.length_c   1.000
_cell.angle_alpha   90.00
_cell.angle_beta   90.00
_cell.angle_gamma   90.00
#
_symmetry.space_group_name_H-M   'P 1'
#
loop_
_entity.id
_entity.type
_entity.pdbx_description
1 polymer ?
#
loop_
_entity_poly.entity_id
_entity_poly.type
_entity_poly.pdbx_seq_one_letter_code
_entity_poly.pdbx_strand_id
1 'polypeptide(L)'
;MAFCDLKPVRINSETSGITYIVGDVFAVYSNDPTPLIYSWDQVNSVIEERRSVTIKTKNFDYIILKKDFSVPEDYFRAIAIIECAQRSGGFVYEHQRRILPLKSEYIETDPGRDCYTGSCIIDENDAASTFIMLMNFRLMKVLWLLSVILMLVIFLGLHLIFGVTRSNVLYFIPISMISGAIMTLIIYIICHVAARRKYTSVAGCDPASEESITFLISPLGFAACESCIYDNQELIPWSALDYFVESDKMFVFYKDGSTAIFVPKKAFDKKCIGGIADIISLRLEQR
;
A
#
# COMPACT_ATOMS: atom_id res chain seq x y z
N MET A 1 -20.69 -9.16 6.89
CA MET A 1 -19.61 -8.91 5.90
C MET A 1 -19.15 -7.51 6.23
N ALA A 2 -17.85 -7.19 6.26
CA ALA A 2 -17.46 -5.83 6.61
C ALA A 2 -18.08 -4.82 5.64
N PHE A 3 -18.41 -3.61 6.13
CA PHE A 3 -19.01 -2.53 5.34
C PHE A 3 -20.40 -2.83 4.72
N CYS A 4 -21.16 -3.79 5.26
CA CYS A 4 -22.52 -4.08 4.79
C CYS A 4 -23.52 -2.94 4.99
N ASP A 5 -23.35 -2.12 6.02
CA ASP A 5 -24.32 -1.10 6.42
C ASP A 5 -24.09 0.26 5.72
N LEU A 6 -23.19 0.30 4.73
CA LEU A 6 -22.91 1.51 3.97
C LEU A 6 -24.13 1.94 3.16
N LYS A 7 -24.53 3.20 3.31
CA LYS A 7 -25.63 3.79 2.54
C LYS A 7 -25.30 3.84 1.04
N PRO A 8 -26.25 3.52 0.16
CA PRO A 8 -26.05 3.67 -1.29
C PRO A 8 -25.67 5.10 -1.65
N VAL A 9 -24.76 5.24 -2.62
CA VAL A 9 -24.26 6.53 -3.08
C VAL A 9 -24.96 6.91 -4.38
N ARG A 10 -25.53 8.12 -4.41
CA ARG A 10 -26.09 8.73 -5.62
C ARG A 10 -25.07 9.70 -6.22
N ILE A 11 -24.79 9.54 -7.50
CA ILE A 11 -23.78 10.31 -8.22
C ILE A 11 -24.46 10.93 -9.45
N ASN A 12 -24.46 12.26 -9.55
CA ASN A 12 -25.05 12.95 -10.69
C ASN A 12 -23.91 13.48 -11.58
N SER A 13 -23.79 12.93 -12.78
CA SER A 13 -22.75 13.39 -13.72
C SER A 13 -23.24 14.60 -14.49
N GLU A 14 -22.69 15.78 -14.19
CA GLU A 14 -23.02 17.02 -14.91
C GLU A 14 -22.65 16.96 -16.39
N THR A 15 -21.64 16.15 -16.74
CA THR A 15 -21.12 16.08 -18.11
C THR A 15 -22.00 15.23 -19.02
N SER A 16 -22.59 14.16 -18.47
CA SER A 16 -23.41 13.21 -19.25
C SER A 16 -24.92 13.35 -18.99
N GLY A 17 -25.32 14.06 -17.93
CA GLY A 17 -26.71 14.13 -17.47
C GLY A 17 -27.22 12.82 -16.86
N ILE A 18 -26.36 11.81 -16.70
CA ILE A 18 -26.70 10.49 -16.16
C ILE A 18 -26.56 10.52 -14.64
N THR A 19 -27.53 9.91 -13.95
CA THR A 19 -27.44 9.65 -12.51
C THR A 19 -27.10 8.19 -12.27
N TYR A 20 -26.05 7.94 -11.49
CA TYR A 20 -25.62 6.61 -11.07
C TYR A 20 -26.01 6.38 -9.60
N ILE A 21 -26.41 5.17 -9.26
CA ILE A 21 -26.58 4.71 -7.88
C ILE A 21 -25.71 3.48 -7.66
N VAL A 22 -24.81 3.56 -6.69
CA VAL A 22 -23.94 2.47 -6.25
C VAL A 22 -24.41 2.00 -4.88
N GLY A 23 -24.93 0.78 -4.81
CA GLY A 23 -25.40 0.13 -3.57
C GLY A 23 -25.35 -1.39 -3.73
N ASP A 24 -26.38 -2.09 -3.23
CA ASP A 24 -26.56 -3.54 -3.44
C ASP A 24 -26.60 -3.92 -4.93
N VAL A 25 -26.99 -2.97 -5.77
CA VAL A 25 -26.97 -3.05 -7.23
C VAL A 25 -26.35 -1.78 -7.80
N PHE A 26 -25.87 -1.87 -9.03
CA PHE A 26 -25.44 -0.71 -9.81
C PHE A 26 -26.56 -0.26 -10.72
N ALA A 27 -27.17 0.90 -10.44
CA ALA A 27 -28.27 1.44 -11.24
C ALA A 27 -27.85 2.69 -12.01
N VAL A 28 -28.31 2.79 -13.25
CA VAL A 28 -28.03 3.88 -14.18
C VAL A 28 -29.35 4.51 -14.63
N TYR A 29 -29.53 5.77 -14.29
CA TYR A 29 -30.67 6.59 -14.69
C TYR A 29 -30.21 7.52 -15.81
N SER A 30 -30.50 7.12 -17.04
CA SER A 30 -30.37 7.96 -18.23
C SER A 30 -31.64 8.80 -18.44
N ASN A 31 -31.75 9.49 -19.58
CA ASN A 31 -32.98 10.17 -20.00
C ASN A 31 -34.13 9.21 -20.36
N ASP A 32 -33.93 7.90 -20.24
CA ASP A 32 -34.95 6.89 -20.53
C ASP A 32 -35.93 6.72 -19.36
N PRO A 33 -37.19 6.33 -19.63
CA PRO A 33 -38.23 6.21 -18.61
C PRO A 33 -37.99 5.09 -17.59
N THR A 34 -37.10 4.13 -17.88
CA THR A 34 -36.77 3.02 -16.99
C THR A 34 -35.26 2.99 -16.72
N PRO A 35 -34.83 2.96 -15.45
CA PRO A 35 -33.42 2.84 -15.13
C PRO A 35 -32.87 1.46 -15.53
N LEU A 36 -31.63 1.44 -15.99
CA LEU A 36 -30.87 0.21 -16.20
C LEU A 36 -30.30 -0.23 -14.85
N ILE A 37 -30.67 -1.42 -14.38
CA ILE A 37 -30.22 -1.96 -13.11
C ILE A 37 -29.35 -3.18 -13.41
N TYR A 38 -28.11 -3.14 -12.93
CA TYR A 38 -27.15 -4.22 -13.02
C TYR A 38 -26.93 -4.82 -11.64
N SER A 39 -27.14 -6.11 -11.52
CA SER A 39 -26.61 -6.87 -10.39
C SER A 39 -25.09 -7.01 -10.54
N TRP A 40 -24.36 -7.13 -9.44
CA TRP A 40 -22.90 -7.14 -9.44
C TRP A 40 -22.29 -8.32 -10.20
N ASP A 41 -23.00 -9.44 -10.32
CA ASP A 41 -22.64 -10.59 -11.17
C ASP A 41 -22.72 -10.30 -12.69
N GLN A 42 -23.42 -9.22 -13.07
CA GLN A 42 -23.54 -8.78 -14.46
C GLN A 42 -22.45 -7.78 -14.87
N VAL A 43 -21.65 -7.33 -13.90
CA VAL A 43 -20.47 -6.47 -14.12
C VAL A 43 -19.29 -7.36 -14.49
N ASN A 44 -18.58 -7.01 -15.56
CA ASN A 44 -17.41 -7.77 -16.01
C ASN A 44 -16.14 -7.30 -15.27
N SER A 45 -15.96 -5.98 -15.18
CA SER A 45 -14.79 -5.39 -14.52
C SER A 45 -15.08 -3.98 -14.04
N VAL A 46 -14.40 -3.57 -12.96
CA VAL A 46 -14.35 -2.17 -12.52
C VAL A 46 -12.89 -1.72 -12.50
N ILE A 47 -12.62 -0.58 -13.12
CA ILE A 47 -11.30 0.02 -13.20
C ILE A 47 -11.31 1.34 -12.45
N GLU A 48 -10.57 1.39 -11.35
CA GLU A 48 -10.35 2.61 -10.58
C GLU A 48 -9.06 3.31 -11.05
N GLU A 49 -9.25 4.49 -11.64
CA GLU A 49 -8.18 5.41 -12.01
C GLU A 49 -8.22 6.65 -11.11
N ARG A 50 -7.11 7.40 -11.08
CA ARG A 50 -6.96 8.61 -10.26
C ARG A 50 -8.11 9.62 -10.37
N ARG A 51 -8.76 9.71 -11.52
CA ARG A 51 -9.81 10.73 -11.80
C ARG A 51 -11.16 10.13 -12.15
N SER A 52 -11.28 8.81 -12.22
CA SER A 52 -12.46 8.15 -12.74
C SER A 52 -12.57 6.72 -12.26
N VAL A 53 -13.81 6.28 -12.07
CA VAL A 53 -14.16 4.88 -11.87
C VAL A 53 -14.92 4.43 -13.11
N THR A 54 -14.41 3.41 -13.79
CA THR A 54 -15.03 2.85 -14.99
C THR A 54 -15.65 1.50 -14.66
N ILE A 55 -16.96 1.38 -14.79
CA ILE A 55 -17.71 0.13 -14.58
C ILE A 55 -18.06 -0.44 -15.94
N LYS A 56 -17.51 -1.62 -16.27
CA LYS A 56 -17.75 -2.31 -17.54
C LYS A 56 -18.75 -3.42 -17.37
N THR A 57 -19.82 -3.35 -18.16
CA THR A 57 -20.84 -4.40 -18.28
C THR A 57 -20.65 -5.15 -19.60
N LYS A 58 -21.54 -6.10 -19.92
CA LYS A 58 -21.48 -6.80 -21.22
C LYS A 58 -21.65 -5.88 -22.42
N ASN A 59 -22.43 -4.81 -22.26
CA ASN A 59 -22.87 -3.99 -23.39
C ASN A 59 -22.36 -2.54 -23.33
N PHE A 60 -22.05 -2.04 -22.13
CA PHE A 60 -21.74 -0.63 -21.90
C PHE A 60 -20.59 -0.45 -20.91
N ASP A 61 -19.78 0.58 -21.17
CA ASP A 61 -18.75 1.08 -20.27
C ASP A 61 -19.22 2.41 -19.67
N TYR A 62 -19.39 2.44 -18.35
CA TYR A 62 -19.84 3.62 -17.62
C TYR A 62 -18.65 4.29 -16.94
N ILE A 63 -18.32 5.51 -17.36
CA ILE A 63 -17.22 6.29 -16.80
C ILE A 63 -17.79 7.32 -15.83
N ILE A 64 -17.48 7.15 -14.56
CA ILE A 64 -17.90 8.04 -13.47
C ILE A 64 -16.68 8.87 -13.07
N LEU A 65 -16.73 10.19 -13.23
CA LEU A 65 -15.61 11.05 -12.88
C LEU A 65 -15.58 11.30 -11.37
N LYS A 66 -14.39 11.34 -10.76
CA LYS A 66 -14.24 11.62 -9.31
C LYS A 66 -14.84 12.99 -8.93
N LYS A 67 -14.83 13.96 -9.85
CA LYS A 67 -15.44 15.28 -9.66
C LYS A 67 -16.97 15.25 -9.57
N ASP A 68 -17.62 14.18 -10.05
CA ASP A 68 -19.08 14.04 -10.06
C ASP A 68 -19.60 13.59 -8.68
N PHE A 69 -18.71 13.19 -7.76
CA PHE A 69 -19.04 12.94 -6.37
C PHE A 69 -19.13 14.27 -5.60
N SER A 70 -20.20 14.45 -4.83
CA SER A 70 -20.43 15.69 -4.09
C SER A 70 -19.46 15.89 -2.93
N VAL A 71 -19.10 14.79 -2.24
CA VAL A 71 -18.23 14.79 -1.05
C VAL A 71 -17.20 13.65 -1.18
N PRO A 72 -15.97 13.79 -0.68
CA PRO A 72 -14.99 12.69 -0.65
C PRO A 72 -15.53 11.42 0.02
N GLU A 73 -16.33 11.55 1.07
CA GLU A 73 -17.00 10.43 1.75
C GLU A 73 -17.85 9.59 0.78
N ASP A 74 -18.60 10.22 -0.12
CA ASP A 74 -19.41 9.52 -1.12
C ASP A 74 -18.54 8.69 -2.06
N TYR A 75 -17.36 9.20 -2.42
CA TYR A 75 -16.39 8.46 -3.21
C TYR A 75 -15.90 7.21 -2.47
N PHE A 76 -15.39 7.38 -1.25
CA PHE A 76 -14.86 6.24 -0.47
C PHE A 76 -15.94 5.21 -0.15
N ARG A 77 -17.17 5.66 0.13
CA ARG A 77 -18.31 4.78 0.35
C ARG A 77 -18.67 3.98 -0.90
N ALA A 78 -18.70 4.62 -2.08
CA ALA A 78 -18.98 3.91 -3.33
C ALA A 78 -17.90 2.88 -3.63
N ILE A 79 -16.63 3.23 -3.43
CA ILE A 79 -15.49 2.33 -3.62
C ILE A 79 -15.54 1.15 -2.64
N ALA A 80 -15.86 1.39 -1.36
CA ALA A 80 -16.02 0.34 -0.37
C ALA A 80 -17.14 -0.64 -0.73
N ILE A 81 -18.29 -0.14 -1.21
CA ILE A 81 -19.40 -0.98 -1.70
C ILE A 81 -18.94 -1.83 -2.89
N ILE A 82 -18.26 -1.23 -3.88
CA ILE A 82 -17.76 -1.94 -5.06
C ILE A 82 -16.77 -3.04 -4.67
N GLU A 83 -15.82 -2.76 -3.78
CA GLU A 83 -14.84 -3.74 -3.33
C GLU A 83 -15.49 -4.89 -2.58
N CYS A 84 -16.45 -4.61 -1.69
CA CYS A 84 -17.18 -5.67 -1.01
C CYS A 84 -18.00 -6.51 -2.00
N ALA A 85 -18.62 -5.86 -2.99
CA ALA A 85 -19.35 -6.52 -4.06
C ALA A 85 -18.44 -7.36 -4.98
N GLN A 86 -17.16 -7.03 -5.12
CA GLN A 86 -16.22 -7.83 -5.92
C GLN A 86 -16.08 -9.24 -5.36
N ARG A 87 -16.12 -9.40 -4.03
CA ARG A 87 -16.03 -10.71 -3.37
C ARG A 87 -17.25 -11.61 -3.64
N SER A 88 -18.45 -11.02 -3.78
CA SER A 88 -19.69 -11.76 -4.03
C SER A 88 -20.02 -11.90 -5.52
N GLY A 89 -19.80 -10.84 -6.30
CA GLY A 89 -20.08 -10.78 -7.74
C GLY A 89 -19.00 -11.40 -8.63
N GLY A 90 -17.76 -11.54 -8.14
CA GLY A 90 -16.68 -12.24 -8.85
C GLY A 90 -16.13 -11.51 -10.08
N PHE A 91 -16.41 -10.21 -10.22
CA PHE A 91 -15.88 -9.38 -11.31
C PHE A 91 -14.42 -8.98 -11.07
N VAL A 92 -13.73 -8.57 -12.14
CA VAL A 92 -12.33 -8.13 -12.04
C VAL A 92 -12.27 -6.70 -11.51
N TYR A 93 -11.55 -6.48 -10.41
CA TYR A 93 -11.32 -5.14 -9.86
C TYR A 93 -9.87 -4.72 -10.12
N GLU A 94 -9.69 -3.73 -10.98
CA GLU A 94 -8.38 -3.15 -11.31
C GLU A 94 -8.24 -1.79 -10.64
N HIS A 95 -7.16 -1.59 -9.91
CA HIS A 95 -6.90 -0.32 -9.22
C HIS A 95 -5.43 0.09 -9.37
N GLN A 96 -5.17 1.39 -9.26
CA GLN A 96 -3.81 1.89 -9.12
C GLN A 96 -3.22 1.48 -7.76
N ARG A 97 -1.91 1.67 -7.57
CA ARG A 97 -1.25 1.28 -6.31
C ARG A 97 -1.91 1.96 -5.11
N ARG A 98 -2.30 1.17 -4.11
CA ARG A 98 -2.97 1.62 -2.89
C ARG A 98 -2.05 1.61 -1.67
N ILE A 99 -2.40 2.46 -0.71
CA ILE A 99 -1.78 2.58 0.61
C ILE A 99 -2.51 1.70 1.63
N LEU A 100 -3.83 1.52 1.43
CA LEU A 100 -4.70 0.71 2.28
C LEU A 100 -5.07 -0.62 1.60
N PRO A 101 -5.39 -1.67 2.38
CA PRO A 101 -5.93 -2.92 1.86
C PRO A 101 -7.30 -2.70 1.25
N LEU A 102 -7.69 -3.66 0.40
CA LEU A 102 -9.04 -3.69 -0.13
C LEU A 102 -10.04 -3.96 1.00
N LYS A 103 -11.19 -3.28 0.95
CA LYS A 103 -12.30 -3.42 1.90
C LYS A 103 -12.87 -4.83 1.92
N SER A 104 -12.71 -5.58 0.82
CA SER A 104 -13.10 -6.99 0.73
C SER A 104 -12.33 -7.93 1.68
N GLU A 105 -11.16 -7.50 2.16
CA GLU A 105 -10.34 -8.27 3.12
C GLU A 105 -10.83 -8.14 4.56
N TYR A 106 -11.66 -7.14 4.85
CA TYR A 106 -12.15 -6.87 6.19
C TYR A 106 -13.25 -7.87 6.54
N ILE A 107 -13.29 -8.23 7.82
CA ILE A 107 -14.37 -8.96 8.45
C ILE A 107 -15.03 -8.07 9.50
N GLU A 108 -16.33 -8.24 9.64
CA GLU A 108 -17.12 -7.56 10.65
C GLU A 108 -16.89 -8.28 11.98
N THR A 109 -16.22 -7.62 12.92
CA THR A 109 -15.82 -8.17 14.21
C THR A 109 -15.59 -7.02 15.19
N ASP A 110 -16.22 -7.09 16.36
CA ASP A 110 -15.97 -6.15 17.45
C ASP A 110 -14.51 -6.28 17.95
N PRO A 111 -13.73 -5.19 17.98
CA PRO A 111 -12.33 -5.20 18.43
C PRO A 111 -12.14 -5.55 19.91
N GLY A 112 -13.20 -5.52 20.72
CA GLY A 112 -13.13 -5.83 22.14
C GLY A 112 -12.47 -4.74 22.97
N ARG A 113 -12.13 -5.06 24.23
CA ARG A 113 -11.71 -4.05 25.23
C ARG A 113 -10.24 -3.64 25.14
N ASP A 114 -9.37 -4.52 24.66
CA ASP A 114 -7.93 -4.29 24.59
C ASP A 114 -7.54 -3.78 23.21
N CYS A 115 -8.14 -2.68 22.77
CA CYS A 115 -7.86 -2.07 21.47
C CYS A 115 -7.15 -0.72 21.60
N TYR A 116 -6.22 -0.47 20.68
CA TYR A 116 -5.58 0.83 20.51
C TYR A 116 -6.11 1.47 19.24
N THR A 117 -6.70 2.65 19.37
CA THR A 117 -7.20 3.45 18.25
C THR A 117 -6.36 4.71 18.08
N GLY A 118 -6.04 5.05 16.85
CA GLY A 118 -5.30 6.26 16.49
C GLY A 118 -5.77 6.77 15.14
N SER A 119 -5.59 8.06 14.87
CA SER A 119 -5.96 8.64 13.58
C SER A 119 -4.86 9.58 13.11
N CYS A 120 -4.43 9.44 11.86
CA CYS A 120 -3.55 10.41 11.25
C CYS A 120 -3.65 10.41 9.74
N ILE A 121 -3.26 11.54 9.13
CA ILE A 121 -2.97 11.60 7.71
C ILE A 121 -1.60 10.94 7.48
N ILE A 122 -1.55 9.97 6.57
CA ILE A 122 -0.30 9.28 6.23
C ILE A 122 0.58 10.25 5.43
N ASP A 123 1.73 10.62 5.99
CA ASP A 123 2.73 11.37 5.23
C ASP A 123 3.46 10.41 4.29
N GLU A 124 3.22 10.57 2.99
CA GLU A 124 3.86 9.77 1.96
C GLU A 124 5.40 9.86 2.00
N ASN A 125 5.97 10.96 2.49
CA ASN A 125 7.42 11.08 2.65
C ASN A 125 7.94 10.20 3.78
N ASP A 126 7.18 10.09 4.89
CA ASP A 126 7.54 9.18 5.97
C ASP A 126 7.46 7.72 5.50
N ALA A 127 6.43 7.37 4.72
CA ALA A 127 6.27 6.04 4.14
C ALA A 127 7.38 5.74 3.10
N ALA A 128 7.75 6.72 2.26
CA ALA A 128 8.87 6.63 1.33
C ALA A 128 10.20 6.39 2.07
N SER A 129 10.44 7.16 3.13
CA SER A 129 11.67 7.06 3.94
C SER A 129 11.78 5.69 4.62
N THR A 130 10.66 5.17 5.13
CA THR A 130 10.58 3.85 5.75
C THR A 130 10.81 2.75 4.69
N PHE A 131 10.21 2.88 3.51
CA PHE A 131 10.42 1.93 2.42
C PHE A 131 11.88 1.91 1.96
N ILE A 132 12.53 3.07 1.83
CA ILE A 132 13.95 3.18 1.50
C ILE A 132 14.81 2.54 2.60
N MET A 133 14.49 2.78 3.87
CA MET A 133 15.19 2.15 5.00
C MET A 133 15.09 0.60 4.93
N LEU A 134 13.89 0.07 4.69
CA LEU A 134 13.66 -1.38 4.56
C LEU A 134 14.41 -1.97 3.36
N MET A 135 14.38 -1.25 2.23
CA MET A 135 15.15 -1.63 1.06
C MET A 135 16.66 -1.64 1.36
N ASN A 136 17.17 -0.64 2.09
CA ASN A 136 18.57 -0.56 2.50
C ASN A 136 18.96 -1.75 3.38
N PHE A 137 18.12 -2.16 4.34
CA PHE A 137 18.39 -3.35 5.16
C PHE A 137 18.53 -4.62 4.33
N ARG A 138 17.68 -4.81 3.30
CA ARG A 138 17.78 -5.96 2.38
C ARG A 138 18.98 -5.84 1.45
N LEU A 139 19.22 -4.66 0.89
CA LEU A 139 20.33 -4.39 -0.04
C LEU A 139 21.69 -4.42 0.65
N MET A 140 21.79 -4.12 1.94
CA MET A 140 23.08 -4.03 2.64
C MET A 140 23.88 -5.33 2.53
N LYS A 141 23.21 -6.48 2.67
CA LYS A 141 23.85 -7.81 2.51
C LYS A 141 24.38 -8.01 1.09
N VAL A 142 23.61 -7.59 0.09
CA VAL A 142 23.97 -7.71 -1.34
C VAL A 142 25.10 -6.74 -1.70
N LEU A 143 25.03 -5.50 -1.23
CA LEU A 143 26.04 -4.46 -1.47
C LEU A 143 27.38 -4.84 -0.83
N TRP A 144 27.35 -5.46 0.36
CA TRP A 144 28.56 -5.96 0.99
C TRP A 144 29.21 -7.07 0.16
N LEU A 145 28.42 -8.04 -0.32
CA LEU A 145 28.92 -9.10 -1.20
C LEU A 145 29.50 -8.52 -2.50
N LEU A 146 28.79 -7.56 -3.11
CA LEU A 146 29.19 -6.90 -4.34
C LEU A 146 30.50 -6.11 -4.16
N SER A 147 30.67 -5.46 -3.01
CA SER A 147 31.92 -4.78 -2.64
C SER A 147 33.10 -5.73 -2.59
N VAL A 148 32.95 -6.88 -1.92
CA VAL A 148 34.01 -7.91 -1.84
C VAL A 148 34.36 -8.44 -3.23
N ILE A 149 33.36 -8.73 -4.07
CA ILE A 149 33.59 -9.20 -5.44
C ILE A 149 34.34 -8.14 -6.26
N LEU A 150 33.95 -6.87 -6.18
CA LEU A 150 34.65 -5.78 -6.87
C LEU A 150 36.09 -5.62 -6.41
N MET A 151 36.36 -5.70 -5.10
CA MET A 151 37.72 -5.68 -4.56
C MET A 151 38.56 -6.80 -5.17
N LEU A 152 38.04 -8.03 -5.23
CA LEU A 152 38.72 -9.19 -5.82
C LEU A 152 38.97 -9.02 -7.32
N VAL A 153 37.99 -8.52 -8.07
CA VAL A 153 38.12 -8.28 -9.52
C VAL A 153 39.17 -7.23 -9.82
N ILE A 154 39.20 -6.12 -9.07
CA ILE A 154 40.17 -5.04 -9.26
C ILE A 154 41.57 -5.52 -8.87
N PHE A 155 41.69 -6.27 -7.77
CA PHE A 155 42.95 -6.86 -7.35
C PHE A 155 43.49 -7.84 -8.41
N LEU A 156 42.64 -8.71 -8.95
CA LEU A 156 43.00 -9.64 -10.02
C LEU A 156 43.41 -8.91 -11.30
N GLY A 157 42.69 -7.86 -11.69
CA GLY A 157 43.04 -7.03 -12.85
C GLY A 157 44.41 -6.37 -12.71
N LEU A 158 44.70 -5.79 -11.53
CA LEU A 158 46.02 -5.22 -11.22
C LEU A 158 47.11 -6.28 -11.25
N HIS A 159 46.82 -7.49 -10.74
CA HIS A 159 47.75 -8.61 -10.78
C HIS A 159 48.10 -9.03 -12.21
N LEU A 160 47.10 -9.14 -13.09
CA LEU A 160 47.29 -9.58 -14.48
C LEU A 160 48.03 -8.54 -15.33
N ILE A 161 47.79 -7.25 -15.12
CA ILE A 161 48.38 -6.17 -15.94
C ILE A 161 49.82 -5.86 -15.53
N PHE A 162 50.10 -5.79 -14.22
CA PHE A 162 51.39 -5.29 -13.72
C PHE A 162 52.32 -6.38 -13.17
N GLY A 163 51.80 -7.60 -12.96
CA GLY A 163 52.52 -8.69 -12.30
C GLY A 163 52.70 -8.45 -10.79
N VAL A 164 52.89 -9.52 -10.01
CA VAL A 164 53.08 -9.42 -8.56
C VAL A 164 54.57 -9.41 -8.20
N THR A 165 55.04 -8.25 -7.74
CA THR A 165 56.28 -8.11 -6.98
C THR A 165 55.94 -7.79 -5.52
N ARG A 166 56.80 -8.21 -4.59
CA ARG A 166 56.58 -8.04 -3.13
C ARG A 166 56.39 -6.56 -2.72
N SER A 167 56.92 -5.62 -3.50
CA SER A 167 56.72 -4.18 -3.33
C SER A 167 55.35 -3.68 -3.78
N ASN A 168 54.77 -4.26 -4.84
CA ASN A 168 53.56 -3.75 -5.48
C ASN A 168 52.27 -4.28 -4.83
N VAL A 169 52.33 -5.48 -4.23
CA VAL A 169 51.19 -6.08 -3.51
C VAL A 169 50.69 -5.17 -2.38
N LEU A 170 51.60 -4.50 -1.68
CA LEU A 170 51.29 -3.56 -0.61
C LEU A 170 50.48 -2.34 -1.10
N TYR A 171 50.60 -1.96 -2.37
CA TYR A 171 49.81 -0.87 -2.96
C TYR A 171 48.51 -1.36 -3.60
N PHE A 172 48.48 -2.58 -4.16
CA PHE A 172 47.28 -3.11 -4.82
C PHE A 172 46.14 -3.40 -3.85
N ILE A 173 46.46 -3.83 -2.63
CA ILE A 173 45.45 -4.07 -1.58
C ILE A 173 44.67 -2.78 -1.25
N PRO A 174 45.29 -1.66 -0.82
CA PRO A 174 44.55 -0.44 -0.50
C PRO A 174 43.85 0.17 -1.73
N ILE A 175 44.44 0.09 -2.92
CA ILE A 175 43.78 0.56 -4.16
C ILE A 175 42.51 -0.24 -4.44
N SER A 176 42.57 -1.57 -4.35
CA SER A 176 41.41 -2.45 -4.56
C SER A 176 40.30 -2.21 -3.53
N MET A 177 40.66 -1.99 -2.25
CA MET A 177 39.71 -1.67 -1.19
C MET A 177 39.00 -0.33 -1.42
N ILE A 178 39.75 0.74 -1.70
CA ILE A 178 39.18 2.08 -1.90
C ILE A 178 38.30 2.11 -3.16
N SER A 179 38.76 1.51 -4.25
CA SER A 179 37.98 1.45 -5.50
C SER A 179 36.71 0.62 -5.37
N GLY A 180 36.76 -0.54 -4.68
CA GLY A 180 35.58 -1.33 -4.36
C GLY A 180 34.57 -0.57 -3.51
N ALA A 181 35.03 0.17 -2.50
CA ALA A 181 34.18 1.00 -1.65
C ALA A 181 33.51 2.14 -2.45
N ILE A 182 34.27 2.87 -3.28
CA ILE A 182 33.73 3.96 -4.12
C ILE A 182 32.68 3.43 -5.10
N MET A 183 32.97 2.34 -5.80
CA MET A 183 32.04 1.76 -6.77
C MET A 183 30.75 1.27 -6.09
N THR A 184 30.86 0.63 -4.94
CA THR A 184 29.70 0.19 -4.16
C THR A 184 28.85 1.38 -3.69
N LEU A 185 29.50 2.47 -3.26
CA LEU A 185 28.82 3.71 -2.88
C LEU A 185 28.05 4.33 -4.06
N ILE A 186 28.65 4.35 -5.26
CA ILE A 186 27.99 4.85 -6.47
C ILE A 186 26.75 4.01 -6.80
N ILE A 187 26.89 2.68 -6.77
CA ILE A 187 25.76 1.75 -7.01
C ILE A 187 24.65 1.99 -5.99
N TYR A 188 25.00 2.13 -4.71
CA TYR A 188 24.04 2.44 -3.65
C TYR A 188 23.28 3.74 -3.92
N ILE A 189 23.98 4.82 -4.30
CA ILE A 189 23.36 6.12 -4.61
C ILE A 189 22.39 5.97 -5.81
N ILE A 190 22.78 5.24 -6.86
CA ILE A 190 21.93 5.01 -8.02
C ILE A 190 20.67 4.23 -7.62
N CYS A 191 20.81 3.14 -6.87
CA CYS A 191 19.67 2.35 -6.37
C CYS A 191 18.74 3.19 -5.49
N HIS A 192 19.31 4.01 -4.60
CA HIS A 192 18.55 4.90 -3.75
C HIS A 192 17.74 5.93 -4.56
N VAL A 193 18.36 6.58 -5.55
CA VAL A 193 17.67 7.54 -6.42
C VAL A 193 16.60 6.85 -7.27
N ALA A 194 16.88 5.67 -7.82
CA ALA A 194 15.92 4.90 -8.61
C ALA A 194 14.70 4.47 -7.78
N ALA A 195 14.93 3.96 -6.56
CA ALA A 195 13.87 3.57 -5.63
C ALA A 195 13.04 4.77 -5.20
N ARG A 196 13.68 5.90 -4.86
CA ARG A 196 12.99 7.14 -4.51
C ARG A 196 12.15 7.64 -5.68
N ARG A 197 12.68 7.65 -6.90
CA ARG A 197 11.93 8.04 -8.11
C ARG A 197 10.71 7.16 -8.34
N LYS A 198 10.86 5.84 -8.24
CA LYS A 198 9.77 4.87 -8.40
C LYS A 198 8.69 5.03 -7.33
N TYR A 199 9.06 5.46 -6.12
CA TYR A 199 8.11 5.76 -5.08
C TYR A 199 7.40 7.10 -5.33
N THR A 200 8.15 8.17 -5.62
CA THR A 200 7.60 9.51 -5.87
C THR A 200 6.76 9.60 -7.13
N SER A 201 6.99 8.74 -8.14
CA SER A 201 6.12 8.70 -9.32
C SER A 201 4.74 8.13 -9.03
N VAL A 202 4.57 7.48 -7.87
CA VAL A 202 3.32 6.85 -7.41
C VAL A 202 2.75 7.57 -6.18
N ALA A 203 3.48 8.58 -5.67
CA ALA A 203 3.03 9.48 -4.62
C ALA A 203 1.82 10.30 -5.10
N GLY A 204 0.74 10.34 -4.31
CA GLY A 204 -0.51 11.01 -4.64
C GLY A 204 -1.38 10.32 -5.70
N CYS A 205 -1.15 9.02 -5.94
CA CYS A 205 -2.04 8.21 -6.78
C CYS A 205 -3.29 7.73 -6.03
N ASP A 206 -3.17 7.45 -4.73
CA ASP A 206 -4.26 6.95 -3.90
C ASP A 206 -5.05 8.12 -3.30
N PRO A 207 -6.37 8.22 -3.56
CA PRO A 207 -7.26 9.17 -2.89
C PRO A 207 -7.14 9.18 -1.35
N ALA A 208 -6.83 8.04 -0.74
CA ALA A 208 -6.74 7.90 0.71
C ALA A 208 -5.55 8.67 1.33
N SER A 209 -4.58 9.14 0.55
CA SER A 209 -3.41 9.86 1.09
C SER A 209 -3.72 11.29 1.57
N GLU A 210 -4.80 11.89 1.06
CA GLU A 210 -5.24 13.23 1.46
C GLU A 210 -6.20 13.19 2.68
N GLU A 211 -6.68 12.01 3.04
CA GLU A 211 -7.67 11.82 4.11
C GLU A 211 -7.03 11.38 5.44
N SER A 212 -7.75 11.66 6.53
CA SER A 212 -7.43 11.05 7.82
C SER A 212 -7.73 9.56 7.77
N ILE A 213 -6.76 8.74 8.17
CA ILE A 213 -6.92 7.30 8.29
C ILE A 213 -6.98 6.95 9.77
N THR A 214 -8.05 6.22 10.14
CA THR A 214 -8.20 5.60 11.45
C THR A 214 -7.50 4.25 11.43
N PHE A 215 -6.62 4.07 12.40
CA PHE A 215 -5.94 2.82 12.68
C PHE A 215 -6.50 2.24 13.97
N LEU A 216 -6.81 0.94 13.94
CA LEU A 216 -7.20 0.19 15.11
C LEU A 216 -6.33 -1.05 15.21
N ILE A 217 -5.75 -1.32 16.37
CA ILE A 217 -4.97 -2.54 16.63
C ILE A 217 -5.59 -3.25 17.84
N SER A 218 -5.99 -4.50 17.64
CA SER A 218 -6.61 -5.34 18.66
C SER A 218 -6.02 -6.76 18.64
N PRO A 219 -6.23 -7.57 19.70
CA PRO A 219 -5.82 -8.97 19.70
C PRO A 219 -6.46 -9.82 18.61
N LEU A 220 -7.61 -9.40 18.06
CA LEU A 220 -8.37 -10.11 17.03
C LEU A 220 -7.91 -9.77 15.60
N GLY A 221 -7.45 -8.53 15.41
CA GLY A 221 -6.99 -8.04 14.11
C GLY A 221 -6.61 -6.58 14.16
N PHE A 222 -6.37 -6.01 12.99
CA PHE A 222 -6.09 -4.59 12.83
C PHE A 222 -7.04 -3.98 11.80
N ALA A 223 -7.25 -2.67 11.87
CA ALA A 223 -7.94 -1.89 10.84
C ALA A 223 -7.05 -0.72 10.42
N ALA A 224 -7.10 -0.39 9.13
CA ALA A 224 -6.59 0.87 8.61
C ALA A 224 -7.59 1.36 7.56
N CYS A 225 -8.43 2.33 7.91
CA CYS A 225 -9.53 2.76 7.05
C CYS A 225 -9.67 4.28 7.09
N GLU A 226 -10.17 4.87 6.01
CA GLU A 226 -10.50 6.29 5.94
C GLU A 226 -11.50 6.61 7.05
N SER A 227 -11.19 7.64 7.86
CA SER A 227 -11.96 7.98 9.06
C SER A 227 -13.42 8.33 8.76
N CYS A 228 -13.73 8.70 7.51
CA CYS A 228 -15.08 9.07 7.07
C CYS A 228 -16.03 7.89 6.87
N ILE A 229 -15.53 6.66 6.69
CA ILE A 229 -16.34 5.47 6.43
C ILE A 229 -16.18 4.37 7.48
N TYR A 230 -15.32 4.56 8.47
CA TYR A 230 -14.98 3.54 9.45
C TYR A 230 -15.98 3.50 10.61
N ASP A 231 -16.55 2.32 10.92
CA ASP A 231 -17.57 2.14 11.96
C ASP A 231 -17.07 1.38 13.20
N ASN A 232 -15.74 1.28 13.36
CA ASN A 232 -15.07 0.58 14.47
C ASN A 232 -15.37 -0.93 14.58
N GLN A 233 -16.00 -1.54 13.58
CA GLN A 233 -16.37 -2.95 13.59
C GLN A 233 -15.70 -3.75 12.46
N GLU A 234 -14.87 -3.10 11.64
CA GLU A 234 -14.20 -3.75 10.52
C GLU A 234 -12.73 -4.02 10.84
N LEU A 235 -12.34 -5.30 10.86
CA LEU A 235 -10.97 -5.73 11.14
C LEU A 235 -10.46 -6.64 10.04
N ILE A 236 -9.16 -6.57 9.77
CA ILE A 236 -8.43 -7.59 9.04
C ILE A 236 -7.82 -8.54 10.07
N PRO A 237 -8.10 -9.84 9.99
CA PRO A 237 -7.57 -10.80 10.95
C PRO A 237 -6.06 -10.92 10.78
N TRP A 238 -5.33 -11.11 11.90
CA TRP A 238 -3.88 -11.33 11.87
C TRP A 238 -3.47 -12.50 10.97
N SER A 239 -4.39 -13.44 10.72
CA SER A 239 -4.16 -14.57 9.84
C SER A 239 -3.90 -14.21 8.38
N ALA A 240 -4.32 -13.01 7.95
CA ALA A 240 -4.16 -12.52 6.58
C ALA A 240 -2.77 -11.92 6.30
N LEU A 241 -1.93 -11.77 7.33
CA LEU A 241 -0.58 -11.22 7.23
C LEU A 241 0.48 -12.31 7.47
N ASP A 242 1.64 -12.13 6.84
CA ASP A 242 2.76 -13.07 6.96
C ASP A 242 3.67 -12.69 8.12
N TYR A 243 4.13 -11.44 8.14
CA TYR A 243 5.04 -10.91 9.15
C TYR A 243 4.96 -9.37 9.17
N PHE A 244 5.58 -8.75 10.17
CA PHE A 244 5.72 -7.31 10.26
C PHE A 244 7.18 -6.89 10.45
N VAL A 245 7.48 -5.64 10.12
CA VAL A 245 8.76 -5.01 10.44
C VAL A 245 8.48 -3.68 11.14
N GLU A 246 9.18 -3.45 12.23
CA GLU A 246 9.12 -2.19 12.98
C GLU A 246 10.25 -1.25 12.53
N SER A 247 9.91 0.00 12.27
CA SER A 247 10.86 1.10 12.12
C SER A 247 10.67 2.12 13.24
N ASP A 248 11.57 3.09 13.36
CA ASP A 248 11.44 4.19 14.33
C ASP A 248 10.14 4.98 14.16
N LYS A 249 9.59 5.03 12.93
CA LYS A 249 8.43 5.84 12.57
C LYS A 249 7.14 5.04 12.35
N MET A 250 7.23 3.77 11.97
CA MET A 250 6.09 3.01 11.45
C MET A 250 6.16 1.52 11.80
N PHE A 251 5.00 0.88 11.89
CA PHE A 251 4.87 -0.56 11.74
C PHE A 251 4.53 -0.87 10.28
N VAL A 252 5.22 -1.83 9.68
CA VAL A 252 5.04 -2.20 8.27
C VAL A 252 4.63 -3.66 8.17
N PHE A 253 3.43 -3.90 7.66
CA PHE A 253 2.86 -5.24 7.51
C PHE A 253 3.12 -5.78 6.11
N TYR A 254 3.42 -7.08 6.03
CA TYR A 254 3.69 -7.78 4.78
C TYR A 254 2.66 -8.88 4.52
N LYS A 255 2.31 -9.02 3.25
CA LYS A 255 1.41 -10.05 2.71
C LYS A 255 1.89 -10.46 1.33
N ASP A 256 2.01 -11.76 1.09
CA ASP A 256 2.44 -12.37 -0.17
C ASP A 256 3.80 -11.81 -0.66
N GLY A 257 4.71 -11.54 0.28
CA GLY A 257 6.04 -10.98 0.00
C GLY A 257 6.06 -9.51 -0.41
N SER A 258 4.91 -8.83 -0.40
CA SER A 258 4.74 -7.40 -0.70
C SER A 258 4.35 -6.60 0.55
N THR A 259 4.60 -5.29 0.54
CA THR A 259 4.17 -4.43 1.64
C THR A 259 2.67 -4.21 1.54
N ALA A 260 1.93 -4.66 2.55
CA ALA A 260 0.48 -4.51 2.63
C ALA A 260 0.10 -3.13 3.17
N ILE A 261 0.64 -2.73 4.33
CA ILE A 261 0.24 -1.50 5.03
C ILE A 261 1.42 -0.85 5.74
N PHE A 262 1.37 0.48 5.78
CA PHE A 262 2.19 1.33 6.65
C PHE A 262 1.31 1.92 7.77
N VAL A 263 1.62 1.59 9.02
CA VAL A 263 0.95 2.16 10.20
C VAL A 263 1.89 3.15 10.89
N PRO A 264 1.60 4.47 10.84
CA PRO A 264 2.44 5.47 11.49
C PRO A 264 2.34 5.39 13.01
N LYS A 265 3.48 5.29 13.70
CA LYS A 265 3.51 5.34 15.18
C LYS A 265 2.98 6.66 15.73
N LYS A 266 3.10 7.75 14.96
CA LYS A 266 2.55 9.07 15.28
C LYS A 266 1.02 9.11 15.36
N ALA A 267 0.33 8.08 14.83
CA ALA A 267 -1.13 7.96 14.96
C ALA A 267 -1.56 7.65 16.40
N PHE A 268 -0.65 7.10 17.22
CA PHE A 268 -0.93 6.63 18.56
C PHE A 268 -0.15 7.42 19.60
N ASP A 269 -0.66 7.42 20.83
CA ASP A 269 0.07 7.94 21.97
C ASP A 269 1.35 7.14 22.22
N LYS A 270 2.45 7.84 22.54
CA LYS A 270 3.76 7.21 22.79
C LYS A 270 3.74 6.11 23.85
N LYS A 271 2.82 6.20 24.82
CA LYS A 271 2.64 5.21 25.89
C LYS A 271 2.04 3.89 25.38
N CYS A 272 1.27 3.95 24.29
CA CYS A 272 0.58 2.80 23.72
C CYS A 272 1.47 2.00 22.75
N ILE A 273 2.54 2.61 22.22
CA ILE A 273 3.41 2.00 21.21
C ILE A 273 3.98 0.65 21.68
N GLY A 274 4.38 0.54 22.96
CA GLY A 274 4.88 -0.72 23.52
C GLY A 274 3.82 -1.82 23.52
N GLY A 275 2.62 -1.54 24.05
CA GLY A 275 1.52 -2.51 24.06
C GLY A 275 1.04 -2.90 22.66
N ILE A 276 1.09 -1.97 21.70
CA ILE A 276 0.82 -2.26 20.28
C ILE A 276 1.83 -3.26 19.72
N ALA A 277 3.13 -3.03 19.94
CA ALA A 277 4.19 -3.93 19.48
C ALA A 277 4.07 -5.33 20.12
N ASP A 278 3.69 -5.40 21.40
CA ASP A 278 3.46 -6.67 22.10
C ASP A 278 2.28 -7.45 21.49
N ILE A 279 1.16 -6.78 21.18
CA ILE A 279 0.01 -7.43 20.52
C ILE A 279 0.43 -7.98 19.15
N ILE A 280 1.12 -7.18 18.34
CA ILE A 280 1.51 -7.56 16.98
C ILE A 280 2.49 -8.75 17.02
N SER A 281 3.54 -8.66 17.83
CA SER A 281 4.57 -9.71 17.95
C SER A 281 3.97 -11.04 18.41
N LEU A 282 3.13 -11.03 19.45
CA LEU A 282 2.44 -12.23 19.94
C LEU A 282 1.59 -12.92 18.87
N ARG A 283 1.07 -12.18 17.88
CA ARG A 283 0.18 -12.73 16.86
C ARG A 283 0.88 -13.15 15.57
N LEU A 284 1.95 -12.46 15.19
CA LEU A 284 2.65 -12.71 13.92
C LEU A 284 3.94 -13.54 14.09
N GLU A 285 4.63 -13.49 15.24
CA GLU A 285 5.86 -14.28 15.46
C GLU A 285 5.60 -15.71 15.95
N GLN A 286 4.38 -16.02 16.39
CA GLN A 286 4.00 -17.37 16.81
C GLN A 286 3.66 -18.32 15.64
N ARG A 287 3.98 -17.93 14.40
CA ARG A 287 3.78 -18.70 13.17
C ARG A 287 5.11 -19.10 12.55
#